data_AF-A0A8H6MPU0-F1
#
_entry.id   AF-A0A8H6MPU0-F1
#
_cell.length_a   1.000
_cell.length_b   1.000
_cell.length_c   1.000
_cell.angle_alpha   90.00
_cell.angle_beta   90.00
_cell.angle_gamma   90.00
#
_symmetry.space_group_name_H-M   'P 1'
#
loop_
_entity.id
_entity.type
_entity.pdbx_description
1 polymer ?
#
loop_
_entity_poly.entity_id
_entity_poly.type
_entity_poly.pdbx_seq_one_letter_code
_entity_poly.pdbx_strand_id
1 'polypeptide(L)'
;MASSERENVAKMLQLLLNLLEDLPHPTSGNRGVQALLDSRASLIHLVSLHNITTFGFLDLDTIAMTSPSKLAATLKTGLKILPVSPETILTAVERCVNLLEDPADTGFVFFTRTRASTWPLESVMSAFCSAVFLSSWVFSCAYTAGAIQSLLERARILVSTAWSSVDDVNVEATQSSSVKLLARSISRFWARVFGALEHNAYAQLLGRTLEIYAEGLDSTLPSNPQADAGAS
;
A
#
# COMPACT_ATOMS: atom_id res chain seq x y z
N MET A 1 -19.87 -11.71 -14.00
CA MET A 1 -18.92 -11.07 -14.93
C MET A 1 -17.54 -10.85 -14.31
N ALA A 2 -17.41 -10.36 -13.06
CA ALA A 2 -16.12 -10.15 -12.38
C ALA A 2 -15.18 -11.38 -12.23
N SER A 3 -15.68 -12.62 -12.34
CA SER A 3 -14.84 -13.83 -12.23
C SER A 3 -13.92 -14.03 -13.43
N SER A 4 -14.36 -13.66 -14.64
CA SER A 4 -13.61 -13.92 -15.88
C SER A 4 -12.46 -12.93 -16.07
N GLU A 5 -12.69 -11.65 -15.76
CA GLU A 5 -11.64 -10.62 -15.82
C GLU A 5 -10.54 -10.88 -14.79
N ARG A 6 -10.92 -11.31 -13.59
CA ARG A 6 -9.99 -11.67 -12.53
C ARG A 6 -9.12 -12.86 -12.90
N GLU A 7 -9.71 -13.86 -13.52
CA GLU A 7 -8.99 -15.02 -14.04
C GLU A 7 -8.04 -14.63 -15.19
N ASN A 8 -8.44 -13.69 -16.05
CA ASN A 8 -7.62 -13.20 -17.15
C ASN A 8 -6.43 -12.37 -16.67
N VAL A 9 -6.61 -11.51 -15.66
CA VAL A 9 -5.51 -10.73 -15.06
C VAL A 9 -4.55 -11.64 -14.30
N ALA A 10 -5.07 -12.61 -13.54
CA ALA A 10 -4.24 -13.61 -12.86
C ALA A 10 -3.42 -14.43 -13.89
N LYS A 11 -4.03 -14.84 -15.01
CA LYS A 11 -3.34 -15.53 -16.11
C LYS A 11 -2.30 -14.65 -16.78
N MET A 12 -2.59 -13.37 -17.02
CA MET A 12 -1.66 -12.42 -17.63
C MET A 12 -0.44 -12.17 -16.73
N LEU A 13 -0.67 -11.98 -15.43
CA LEU A 13 0.40 -11.81 -14.46
C LEU A 13 1.19 -13.10 -14.27
N GLN A 14 0.54 -14.28 -14.32
CA GLN A 14 1.24 -15.57 -14.28
C GLN A 14 2.10 -15.78 -15.53
N LEU A 15 1.62 -15.39 -16.71
CA LEU A 15 2.41 -15.42 -17.95
C LEU A 15 3.62 -14.48 -17.87
N LEU A 16 3.45 -13.29 -17.31
CA LEU A 16 4.56 -12.36 -17.05
C LEU A 16 5.56 -12.93 -16.04
N LEU A 17 5.08 -13.61 -14.99
CA LEU A 17 5.96 -14.30 -14.03
C LEU A 17 6.76 -15.42 -14.69
N ASN A 18 6.11 -16.25 -15.51
CA ASN A 18 6.76 -17.32 -16.25
C ASN A 18 7.82 -16.77 -17.23
N LEU A 19 7.53 -15.66 -17.89
CA LEU A 19 8.49 -14.96 -18.76
C LEU A 19 9.71 -14.40 -17.99
N LEU A 20 9.56 -14.14 -16.69
CA LEU A 20 10.61 -13.65 -15.81
C LEU A 20 11.39 -14.77 -15.09
N GLU A 21 10.91 -16.02 -15.14
CA GLU A 21 11.64 -17.20 -14.60
C GLU A 21 12.81 -17.62 -15.51
N ASP A 22 12.74 -17.32 -16.80
CA ASP A 22 13.81 -17.59 -17.78
C ASP A 22 14.94 -16.54 -17.78
N LEU A 23 14.90 -15.56 -16.88
CA LEU A 23 15.97 -14.57 -16.78
C LEU A 23 17.23 -15.17 -16.13
N PRO A 24 18.43 -14.97 -16.73
CA PRO A 24 19.66 -15.53 -16.22
C PRO A 24 19.98 -15.04 -14.80
N HIS A 25 20.58 -15.92 -13.99
CA HIS A 25 21.03 -15.59 -12.65
C HIS A 25 21.96 -14.36 -12.65
N PRO A 26 21.85 -13.48 -11.63
CA PRO A 26 22.50 -12.18 -11.65
C PRO A 26 24.03 -12.31 -11.69
N THR A 27 24.64 -11.79 -12.75
CA THR A 27 26.03 -11.35 -12.69
C THR A 27 26.06 -9.97 -12.03
N SER A 28 26.86 -9.83 -10.97
CA SER A 28 26.89 -8.62 -10.15
C SER A 28 27.26 -7.39 -10.98
N GLY A 29 26.46 -6.32 -10.87
CA GLY A 29 26.78 -4.99 -11.40
C GLY A 29 25.94 -4.50 -12.58
N ASN A 30 25.04 -5.31 -13.16
CA ASN A 30 24.17 -4.83 -14.23
C ASN A 30 22.90 -4.16 -13.68
N ARG A 31 22.82 -2.82 -13.77
CA ARG A 31 21.62 -2.05 -13.36
C ARG A 31 20.34 -2.53 -14.05
N GLY A 32 20.44 -3.02 -15.29
CA GLY A 32 19.30 -3.57 -16.02
C GLY A 32 18.77 -4.86 -15.40
N VAL A 33 19.65 -5.72 -14.89
CA VAL A 33 19.26 -6.95 -14.18
C VAL A 33 18.59 -6.61 -12.85
N GLN A 34 19.10 -5.63 -12.11
CA GLN A 34 18.46 -5.19 -10.87
C GLN A 34 17.06 -4.62 -11.11
N ALA A 35 16.90 -3.76 -12.12
CA ALA A 35 15.59 -3.23 -12.49
C ALA A 35 14.58 -4.33 -12.85
N LEU A 36 15.02 -5.37 -13.58
CA LEU A 36 14.18 -6.53 -13.90
C LEU A 36 13.79 -7.34 -12.66
N LEU A 37 14.71 -7.52 -11.70
CA LEU A 37 14.43 -8.21 -10.44
C LEU A 37 13.44 -7.42 -9.57
N ASP A 38 13.59 -6.09 -9.50
CA ASP A 38 12.67 -5.21 -8.76
C ASP A 38 11.27 -5.21 -9.40
N SER A 39 11.22 -5.26 -10.74
CA SER A 39 9.97 -5.39 -11.52
C SER A 39 9.30 -6.73 -11.26
N ARG A 40 10.08 -7.83 -11.25
CA ARG A 40 9.60 -9.18 -10.92
C ARG A 40 9.03 -9.23 -9.50
N ALA A 41 9.75 -8.69 -8.51
CA ALA A 41 9.30 -8.65 -7.13
C ALA A 41 7.98 -7.85 -6.99
N SER A 42 7.88 -6.71 -7.69
CA SER A 42 6.68 -5.88 -7.72
C SER A 42 5.48 -6.64 -8.31
N LEU A 43 5.68 -7.39 -9.40
CA LEU A 43 4.63 -8.20 -10.02
C LEU A 43 4.17 -9.37 -9.14
N ILE A 44 5.10 -10.08 -8.49
CA ILE A 44 4.77 -11.15 -7.52
C ILE A 44 3.90 -10.57 -6.39
N HIS A 45 4.28 -9.40 -5.88
CA HIS A 45 3.54 -8.74 -4.81
C HIS A 45 2.14 -8.31 -5.25
N LEU A 46 2.04 -7.73 -6.44
CA LEU A 46 0.78 -7.35 -7.08
C LEU A 46 -0.18 -8.54 -7.26
N VAL A 47 0.32 -9.68 -7.73
CA VAL A 47 -0.47 -10.93 -7.81
C VAL A 47 -0.94 -11.37 -6.43
N SER A 48 -0.04 -11.34 -5.44
CA SER A 48 -0.37 -11.72 -4.06
C SER A 48 -1.50 -10.84 -3.50
N LEU A 49 -1.41 -9.53 -3.68
CA LEU A 49 -2.45 -8.58 -3.22
C LEU A 49 -3.78 -8.79 -3.94
N HIS A 50 -3.75 -9.06 -5.24
CA HIS A 50 -4.96 -9.33 -6.02
C HIS A 50 -5.65 -10.63 -5.62
N ASN A 51 -4.88 -11.65 -5.21
CA ASN A 51 -5.43 -12.92 -4.74
C ASN A 51 -6.07 -12.82 -3.35
N ILE A 52 -5.65 -11.85 -2.52
CA ILE A 52 -6.19 -11.67 -1.16
C ILE A 52 -7.20 -10.52 -1.05
N THR A 53 -7.32 -9.67 -2.07
CA THR A 53 -8.28 -8.55 -2.08
C THR A 53 -9.26 -8.69 -3.24
N THR A 54 -10.54 -8.44 -2.99
CA THR A 54 -11.59 -8.40 -4.03
C THR A 54 -11.47 -7.21 -4.98
N PHE A 55 -10.51 -6.34 -4.72
CA PHE A 55 -10.16 -5.26 -5.63
C PHE A 55 -9.45 -5.88 -6.83
N GLY A 56 -10.25 -6.27 -7.83
CA GLY A 56 -9.73 -6.56 -9.16
C GLY A 56 -8.82 -5.39 -9.55
N PHE A 57 -7.64 -5.67 -10.13
CA PHE A 57 -6.78 -4.63 -10.66
C PHE A 57 -7.66 -3.66 -11.41
N LEU A 58 -7.82 -2.46 -10.86
CA LEU A 58 -8.51 -1.39 -11.56
C LEU A 58 -7.80 -1.33 -12.90
N ASP A 59 -8.57 -1.60 -13.95
CA ASP A 59 -8.07 -1.45 -15.30
C ASP A 59 -7.36 -0.10 -15.40
N LEU A 60 -6.12 -0.11 -15.89
CA LEU A 60 -5.24 1.06 -15.94
C LEU A 60 -5.92 2.22 -16.66
N ASP A 61 -6.73 1.90 -17.67
CA ASP A 61 -7.54 2.86 -18.41
C ASP A 61 -8.68 3.42 -17.54
N THR A 62 -9.30 2.57 -16.72
CA THR A 62 -10.30 2.98 -15.73
C THR A 62 -9.69 3.89 -14.65
N ILE A 63 -8.47 3.64 -14.17
CA ILE A 63 -7.78 4.55 -13.23
C ILE A 63 -7.51 5.89 -13.88
N ALA A 64 -6.92 5.89 -15.08
CA ALA A 64 -6.51 7.11 -15.77
C ALA A 64 -7.68 8.05 -16.07
N MET A 65 -8.89 7.50 -16.26
CA MET A 65 -10.11 8.28 -16.52
C MET A 65 -10.94 8.60 -15.26
N THR A 66 -10.59 8.05 -14.10
CA THR A 66 -11.36 8.22 -12.86
C THR A 66 -10.81 9.35 -12.01
N SER A 67 -11.68 10.24 -11.51
CA SER A 67 -11.24 11.29 -10.59
C SER A 67 -10.74 10.70 -9.26
N PRO A 68 -9.72 11.29 -8.62
CA PRO A 68 -9.17 10.79 -7.35
C PRO A 68 -10.23 10.54 -6.27
N SER A 69 -11.25 11.39 -6.18
CA SER A 69 -12.35 11.24 -5.21
C SER A 69 -13.22 10.02 -5.48
N LYS A 70 -13.53 9.73 -6.75
CA LYS A 70 -14.30 8.53 -7.14
C LYS A 70 -13.50 7.28 -6.86
N LEU A 71 -12.20 7.30 -7.14
CA LEU A 71 -11.31 6.19 -6.85
C LEU A 71 -11.21 5.94 -5.35
N ALA A 72 -11.01 6.98 -4.55
CA ALA A 72 -10.96 6.90 -3.10
C ALA A 72 -12.28 6.39 -2.49
N ALA A 73 -13.43 6.82 -3.00
CA ALA A 73 -14.73 6.29 -2.58
C ALA A 73 -14.85 4.79 -2.89
N THR A 74 -14.42 4.38 -4.08
CA THR A 74 -14.41 2.98 -4.51
C THR A 74 -13.51 2.12 -3.61
N LEU A 75 -12.35 2.63 -3.19
CA LEU A 75 -11.46 1.95 -2.24
C LEU A 75 -12.14 1.76 -0.88
N LYS A 76 -12.83 2.78 -0.35
CA LYS A 76 -13.51 2.70 0.96
C LYS A 76 -14.62 1.66 0.97
N THR A 77 -15.41 1.56 -0.11
CA THR A 77 -16.58 0.67 -0.16
C THR A 77 -16.27 -0.71 -0.73
N GLY A 78 -15.26 -0.81 -1.59
CA GLY A 78 -14.98 -1.99 -2.41
C GLY A 78 -13.88 -2.89 -1.87
N LEU A 79 -13.03 -2.42 -0.94
CA LEU A 79 -11.94 -3.23 -0.42
C LEU A 79 -12.46 -4.28 0.56
N LYS A 80 -12.54 -5.53 0.12
CA LYS A 80 -12.76 -6.68 1.00
C LYS A 80 -11.60 -7.64 0.91
N ILE A 81 -11.04 -7.98 2.07
CA ILE A 81 -10.06 -9.06 2.21
C ILE A 81 -10.83 -10.38 2.02
N LEU A 82 -10.36 -11.21 1.09
CA LEU A 82 -10.94 -12.51 0.84
C LEU A 82 -10.66 -13.46 2.01
N PRO A 83 -11.50 -14.50 2.21
CA PRO A 83 -11.22 -15.57 3.17
C PRO A 83 -10.08 -16.45 2.65
N VAL A 84 -8.85 -15.99 2.83
CA VAL A 84 -7.61 -16.73 2.59
C VAL A 84 -6.99 -17.16 3.93
N SER A 85 -5.97 -18.02 3.88
CA SER A 85 -5.34 -18.49 5.12
C SER A 85 -4.69 -17.32 5.90
N PRO A 86 -4.71 -17.33 7.25
CA PRO A 86 -4.07 -16.31 8.06
C PRO A 86 -2.58 -16.10 7.74
N GLU A 87 -1.86 -17.18 7.41
CA GLU A 87 -0.44 -17.15 7.02
C GLU A 87 -0.23 -16.38 5.71
N THR A 88 -1.16 -16.52 4.76
CA THR A 88 -1.11 -15.80 3.48
C THR A 88 -1.29 -14.29 3.70
N ILE A 89 -2.22 -13.91 4.59
CA ILE A 89 -2.45 -12.51 4.97
C ILE A 89 -1.20 -11.95 5.66
N LEU A 90 -0.63 -12.67 6.64
CA LEU A 90 0.57 -12.25 7.36
C LEU A 90 1.76 -12.05 6.41
N THR A 91 2.00 -12.97 5.48
CA THR A 91 3.04 -12.84 4.46
C THR A 91 2.84 -11.59 3.61
N ALA A 92 1.60 -11.30 3.18
CA ALA A 92 1.30 -10.12 2.39
C ALA A 92 1.48 -8.82 3.18
N VAL A 93 1.10 -8.82 4.46
CA VAL A 93 1.32 -7.70 5.38
C VAL A 93 2.81 -7.45 5.56
N GLU A 94 3.60 -8.49 5.83
CA GLU A 94 5.05 -8.41 5.97
C GLU A 94 5.69 -7.77 4.74
N ARG A 95 5.30 -8.19 3.54
CA ARG A 95 5.79 -7.58 2.30
C ARG A 95 5.42 -6.10 2.17
N CYS A 96 4.18 -5.73 2.55
CA CYS A 96 3.77 -4.33 2.55
C CYS A 96 4.55 -3.49 3.56
N VAL A 97 4.85 -4.05 4.73
CA VAL A 97 5.67 -3.40 5.76
C VAL A 97 7.12 -3.25 5.30
N ASN A 98 7.68 -4.25 4.63
CA ASN A 98 9.05 -4.19 4.11
C ASN A 98 9.26 -3.07 3.07
N LEU A 99 8.20 -2.68 2.33
CA LEU A 99 8.28 -1.53 1.41
C LEU A 99 8.55 -0.18 2.12
N LEU A 100 8.36 -0.12 3.45
CA LEU A 100 8.66 1.05 4.25
C LEU A 100 10.12 1.08 4.75
N GLU A 101 10.90 -0.01 4.57
CA GLU A 101 12.29 -0.08 5.05
C GLU A 101 13.20 0.88 4.31
N ASP A 102 13.26 0.83 2.98
CA ASP A 102 14.11 1.72 2.18
C ASP A 102 13.84 3.22 2.46
N PRO A 103 12.59 3.71 2.51
CA PRO A 103 12.35 5.09 2.90
C PRO A 103 12.65 5.40 4.38
N ALA A 104 12.53 4.43 5.29
CA ALA A 104 12.91 4.62 6.69
C ALA A 104 14.45 4.71 6.84
N ASP A 105 15.19 3.85 6.15
CA ASP A 105 16.65 3.77 6.23
C ASP A 105 17.35 4.94 5.54
N THR A 106 16.79 5.43 4.43
CA THR A 106 17.41 6.48 3.62
C THR A 106 16.81 7.87 3.84
N GLY A 107 15.62 7.95 4.43
CA GLY A 107 14.85 9.18 4.58
C GLY A 107 14.05 9.55 3.33
N PHE A 108 12.92 10.22 3.56
CA PHE A 108 11.92 10.57 2.54
C PHE A 108 12.51 11.31 1.34
N VAL A 109 13.31 12.36 1.56
CA VAL A 109 13.82 13.22 0.49
C VAL A 109 14.79 12.46 -0.41
N PHE A 110 15.69 11.67 0.16
CA PHE A 110 16.64 10.87 -0.61
C PHE A 110 15.92 9.75 -1.37
N PHE A 111 15.05 9.02 -0.68
CA PHE A 111 14.25 7.94 -1.26
C PHE A 111 13.45 8.41 -2.47
N THR A 112 12.70 9.51 -2.33
CA THR A 112 11.86 10.03 -3.42
C THR A 112 12.69 10.46 -4.64
N ARG A 113 13.80 11.18 -4.43
CA ARG A 113 14.63 11.70 -5.52
C ARG A 113 15.47 10.64 -6.21
N THR A 114 15.98 9.66 -5.47
CA THR A 114 16.99 8.73 -5.98
C THR A 114 16.41 7.36 -6.34
N ARG A 115 15.36 6.91 -5.62
CA ARG A 115 14.76 5.58 -5.81
C ARG A 115 13.42 5.68 -6.51
N ALA A 116 12.46 6.36 -5.90
CA ALA A 116 11.08 6.38 -6.38
C ALA A 116 10.91 7.14 -7.70
N SER A 117 11.77 8.13 -7.97
CA SER A 117 11.77 8.89 -9.23
C SER A 117 11.97 8.02 -10.49
N THR A 118 12.62 6.86 -10.33
CA THR A 118 12.89 5.91 -11.42
C THR A 118 11.96 4.70 -11.42
N TRP A 119 10.91 4.71 -10.58
CA TRP A 119 10.03 3.56 -10.47
C TRP A 119 9.26 3.28 -11.76
N PRO A 120 9.28 2.02 -12.23
CA PRO A 120 8.38 1.61 -13.29
C PRO A 120 6.94 1.51 -12.76
N LEU A 121 6.00 1.36 -13.69
CA LEU A 121 4.56 1.38 -13.40
C LEU A 121 4.15 0.34 -12.35
N GLU A 122 4.70 -0.88 -12.44
CA GLU A 122 4.46 -1.99 -11.53
C GLU A 122 4.92 -1.68 -10.10
N SER A 123 6.01 -0.94 -9.91
CA SER A 123 6.47 -0.54 -8.58
C SER A 123 5.58 0.54 -7.98
N VAL A 124 5.14 1.51 -8.80
CA VAL A 124 4.15 2.53 -8.39
C VAL A 124 2.84 1.85 -7.98
N MET A 125 2.35 0.92 -8.78
CA MET A 125 1.14 0.13 -8.49
C MET A 125 1.31 -0.73 -7.24
N SER A 126 2.45 -1.40 -7.10
CA SER A 126 2.79 -2.23 -5.95
C SER A 126 2.74 -1.43 -4.65
N ALA A 127 3.41 -0.27 -4.63
CA ALA A 127 3.40 0.63 -3.48
C ALA A 127 1.99 1.16 -3.18
N PHE A 128 1.21 1.51 -4.20
CA PHE A 128 -0.17 1.99 -4.01
C PHE A 128 -1.09 0.92 -3.43
N CYS A 129 -1.11 -0.27 -4.03
CA CYS A 129 -1.89 -1.40 -3.54
C CYS A 129 -1.48 -1.80 -2.11
N SER A 130 -0.17 -1.73 -1.81
CA SER A 130 0.35 -1.98 -0.48
C SER A 130 -0.13 -0.95 0.53
N ALA A 131 -0.11 0.33 0.17
CA ALA A 131 -0.59 1.42 1.03
C ALA A 131 -2.07 1.22 1.40
N VAL A 132 -2.90 0.93 0.40
CA VAL A 132 -4.34 0.67 0.57
C VAL A 132 -4.57 -0.56 1.44
N PHE A 133 -3.96 -1.69 1.08
CA PHE A 133 -4.12 -2.96 1.79
C PHE A 133 -3.65 -2.84 3.23
N LEU A 134 -2.44 -2.35 3.46
CA LEU A 134 -1.85 -2.22 4.79
C LEU A 134 -2.67 -1.26 5.65
N SER A 135 -3.10 -0.12 5.13
CA SER A 135 -3.93 0.83 5.90
C SER A 135 -5.27 0.22 6.30
N SER A 136 -5.92 -0.53 5.41
CA SER A 136 -7.18 -1.21 5.71
C SER A 136 -6.99 -2.39 6.69
N TRP A 137 -5.91 -3.14 6.54
CA TRP A 137 -5.59 -4.25 7.42
C TRP A 137 -5.30 -3.74 8.83
N VAL A 138 -4.45 -2.71 8.97
CA VAL A 138 -4.16 -2.04 10.23
C VAL A 138 -5.47 -1.61 10.89
N PHE A 139 -6.35 -0.90 10.18
CA PHE A 139 -7.66 -0.49 10.69
C PHE A 139 -8.53 -1.65 11.21
N SER A 140 -8.44 -2.83 10.58
CA SER A 140 -9.19 -4.02 10.94
C SER A 140 -8.58 -4.81 12.11
N CYS A 141 -7.28 -4.67 12.36
CA CYS A 141 -6.51 -5.45 13.34
C CYS A 141 -6.40 -4.80 14.73
N ALA A 142 -7.29 -3.85 15.06
CA ALA A 142 -7.21 -3.07 16.30
C ALA A 142 -7.25 -3.88 17.62
N TYR A 143 -7.54 -5.19 17.57
CA TYR A 143 -7.79 -6.02 18.77
C TYR A 143 -7.04 -7.37 18.83
N THR A 144 -6.02 -7.59 17.99
CA THR A 144 -5.34 -8.91 17.91
C THR A 144 -4.02 -8.96 18.68
N ALA A 145 -3.73 -10.09 19.35
CA ALA A 145 -2.49 -10.35 20.10
C ALA A 145 -1.46 -11.17 19.29
N GLY A 146 -0.18 -11.16 19.71
CA GLY A 146 0.89 -12.00 19.14
C GLY A 146 1.65 -11.34 17.98
N ALA A 147 2.03 -12.12 16.97
CA ALA A 147 2.85 -11.67 15.81
C ALA A 147 2.27 -10.46 15.05
N ILE A 148 0.95 -10.27 15.14
CA ILE A 148 0.27 -9.11 14.55
C ILE A 148 0.69 -7.81 15.27
N GLN A 149 0.86 -7.83 16.59
CA GLN A 149 1.32 -6.66 17.36
C GLN A 149 2.76 -6.27 17.01
N SER A 150 3.66 -7.24 16.85
CA SER A 150 5.03 -6.95 16.45
C SER A 150 5.12 -6.35 15.05
N LEU A 151 4.26 -6.79 14.12
CA LEU A 151 4.18 -6.20 12.78
C LEU A 151 3.58 -4.80 12.78
N LEU A 152 2.54 -4.57 13.57
CA LEU A 152 1.97 -3.24 13.76
C LEU A 152 2.99 -2.25 14.34
N GLU A 153 3.75 -2.70 15.34
CA GLU A 153 4.78 -1.87 15.95
C GLU A 153 5.94 -1.60 14.99
N ARG A 154 6.37 -2.62 14.24
CA ARG A 154 7.37 -2.43 13.18
C ARG A 154 6.90 -1.44 12.12
N ALA A 155 5.65 -1.54 11.65
CA ALA A 155 5.08 -0.58 10.72
C ALA A 155 5.06 0.85 11.29
N ARG A 156 4.70 1.00 12.57
CA ARG A 156 4.72 2.29 13.27
C ARG A 156 6.13 2.89 13.30
N ILE A 157 7.12 2.11 13.71
CA ILE A 157 8.52 2.55 13.76
C ILE A 157 8.98 2.98 12.37
N LEU A 158 8.78 2.16 11.35
CA LEU A 158 9.24 2.47 9.98
C LEU A 158 8.59 3.73 9.43
N VAL A 159 7.27 3.90 9.59
CA VAL A 159 6.56 5.10 9.14
C VAL A 159 7.02 6.34 9.91
N SER A 160 7.18 6.24 11.24
CA SER A 160 7.67 7.35 12.06
C SER A 160 9.09 7.75 11.65
N THR A 161 9.96 6.77 11.39
CA THR A 161 11.35 7.02 10.99
C THR A 161 11.41 7.62 9.59
N ALA A 162 10.64 7.09 8.63
CA ALA A 162 10.55 7.65 7.29
C ALA A 162 10.08 9.13 7.32
N TRP A 163 9.12 9.45 8.19
CA TRP A 163 8.63 10.82 8.39
C TRP A 163 9.58 11.73 9.17
N SER A 164 10.47 11.19 10.01
CA SER A 164 11.39 12.01 10.83
C SER A 164 12.31 12.91 10.00
N SER A 165 12.51 12.56 8.73
CA SER A 165 13.26 13.33 7.75
C SER A 165 12.47 14.47 7.07
N VAL A 166 11.21 14.69 7.47
CA VAL A 166 10.31 15.71 6.90
C VAL A 166 9.88 16.67 8.02
N ASP A 167 10.41 17.89 7.99
CA ASP A 167 10.30 18.91 9.05
C ASP A 167 8.85 19.38 9.39
N ASP A 168 7.85 18.99 8.61
CA ASP A 168 6.50 19.57 8.62
C ASP A 168 5.39 18.58 9.04
N VAL A 169 5.75 17.37 9.48
CA VAL A 169 4.77 16.35 9.87
C VAL A 169 4.62 16.31 11.37
N ASN A 170 3.38 16.46 11.84
CA ASN A 170 3.04 16.37 13.25
C ASN A 170 3.36 14.97 13.81
N VAL A 171 4.59 14.81 14.31
CA VAL A 171 5.17 13.56 14.83
C VAL A 171 4.31 12.94 15.95
N GLU A 172 3.48 13.75 16.61
CA GLU A 172 2.54 13.31 17.65
C GLU A 172 1.48 12.33 17.10
N ALA A 173 1.09 12.44 15.83
CA ALA A 173 0.16 11.50 15.21
C ALA A 173 0.80 10.12 14.95
N THR A 174 2.11 10.08 14.69
CA THR A 174 2.89 8.85 14.46
C THR A 174 3.29 8.11 15.74
N GLN A 175 3.38 8.82 16.88
CA GLN A 175 3.67 8.23 18.20
C GLN A 175 2.43 7.74 18.96
N SER A 176 1.23 8.02 18.44
CA SER A 176 0.00 7.53 19.05
C SER A 176 -0.11 6.00 18.94
N SER A 177 -0.55 5.36 20.03
CA SER A 177 -0.97 3.95 20.04
C SER A 177 -2.21 3.69 19.16
N SER A 178 -2.86 4.75 18.66
CA SER A 178 -4.03 4.66 17.80
C SER A 178 -3.70 4.01 16.46
N VAL A 179 -4.29 2.82 16.26
CA VAL A 179 -4.26 2.05 15.01
C VAL A 179 -4.84 2.86 13.84
N LYS A 180 -5.81 3.74 14.10
CA LYS A 180 -6.38 4.65 13.09
C LYS A 180 -5.36 5.67 12.60
N LEU A 181 -4.59 6.25 13.52
CA LEU A 181 -3.55 7.22 13.18
C LEU A 181 -2.40 6.55 12.42
N LEU A 182 -2.06 5.30 12.74
CA LEU A 182 -1.10 4.52 11.97
C LEU A 182 -1.56 4.27 10.53
N ALA A 183 -2.79 3.76 10.35
CA ALA A 183 -3.36 3.52 9.02
C ALA A 183 -3.38 4.79 8.16
N ARG A 184 -3.78 5.92 8.77
CA ARG A 184 -3.77 7.23 8.11
C ARG A 184 -2.35 7.69 7.76
N SER A 185 -1.41 7.51 8.67
CA SER A 185 0.00 7.90 8.46
C SER A 185 0.65 7.11 7.32
N ILE A 186 0.33 5.82 7.19
CA ILE A 186 0.77 4.97 6.06
C ILE A 186 0.22 5.52 4.74
N SER A 187 -1.09 5.76 4.67
CA SER A 187 -1.71 6.28 3.44
C SER A 187 -1.14 7.65 3.05
N ARG A 188 -0.96 8.56 4.02
CA ARG A 188 -0.38 9.89 3.79
C ARG A 188 1.08 9.85 3.38
N PHE A 189 1.86 8.94 3.97
CA PHE A 189 3.26 8.75 3.60
C PHE A 189 3.37 8.44 2.10
N TRP A 190 2.64 7.43 1.65
CA TRP A 190 2.64 7.04 0.24
C TRP A 190 2.01 8.12 -0.66
N ALA A 191 0.98 8.83 -0.19
CA ALA A 191 0.42 9.98 -0.91
C ALA A 191 1.48 11.05 -1.19
N ARG A 192 2.31 11.35 -0.19
CA ARG A 192 3.41 12.32 -0.27
C ARG A 192 4.52 11.84 -1.20
N VAL A 193 4.91 10.57 -1.10
CA VAL A 193 5.90 9.96 -2.02
C VAL A 193 5.44 10.13 -3.45
N PHE A 194 4.20 9.74 -3.77
CA PHE A 194 3.66 9.86 -5.11
C PHE A 194 3.48 11.30 -5.58
N GLY A 195 3.10 12.20 -4.68
CA GLY A 195 3.02 13.64 -4.98
C GLY A 195 4.37 14.26 -5.34
N ALA A 196 5.47 13.72 -4.80
CA ALA A 196 6.83 14.18 -5.12
C ALA A 196 7.34 13.67 -6.49
N LEU A 197 6.62 12.75 -7.16
CA LEU A 197 6.99 12.25 -8.48
C LEU A 197 6.44 13.18 -9.58
N GLU A 198 7.05 14.37 -9.70
CA GLU A 198 6.56 15.47 -10.55
C GLU A 198 6.39 15.09 -12.04
N HIS A 199 7.23 14.19 -12.55
CA HIS A 199 7.20 13.75 -13.95
C HIS A 199 6.27 12.55 -14.20
N ASN A 200 5.59 12.04 -13.17
CA ASN A 200 4.70 10.89 -13.29
C ASN A 200 3.27 11.28 -12.89
N ALA A 201 2.49 11.76 -13.88
CA ALA A 201 1.10 12.18 -13.69
C ALA A 201 0.21 11.07 -13.13
N TYR A 202 0.50 9.81 -13.49
CA TYR A 202 -0.21 8.64 -12.97
C TYR A 202 0.05 8.46 -11.47
N ALA A 203 1.31 8.51 -11.03
CA ALA A 203 1.64 8.47 -9.61
C ALA A 203 0.96 9.62 -8.85
N GLN A 204 0.98 10.85 -9.38
CA GLN A 204 0.29 11.97 -8.72
C GLN A 204 -1.21 11.74 -8.54
N LEU A 205 -1.89 11.14 -9.51
CA LEU A 205 -3.30 10.77 -9.40
C LEU A 205 -3.51 9.76 -8.26
N LEU A 206 -2.66 8.75 -8.16
CA LEU A 206 -2.68 7.78 -7.05
C LEU A 206 -2.37 8.45 -5.70
N GLY A 207 -1.43 9.38 -5.66
CA GLY A 207 -1.10 10.16 -4.47
C GLY A 207 -2.29 10.97 -3.95
N ARG A 208 -2.97 11.71 -4.84
CA ARG A 208 -4.21 12.43 -4.49
C ARG A 208 -5.32 11.49 -4.02
N THR A 209 -5.42 10.32 -4.63
CA THR A 209 -6.39 9.30 -4.22
C THR A 209 -6.11 8.82 -2.80
N LEU A 210 -4.84 8.54 -2.47
CA LEU A 210 -4.44 8.12 -1.12
C LEU A 210 -4.68 9.20 -0.07
N GLU A 211 -4.49 10.48 -0.38
CA GLU A 211 -4.79 11.56 0.56
C GLU A 211 -6.29 11.59 0.91
N ILE A 212 -7.16 11.56 -0.10
CA ILE A 212 -8.64 11.52 0.09
C ILE A 212 -9.09 10.22 0.78
N TYR A 213 -8.40 9.11 0.50
CA TYR A 213 -8.63 7.84 1.19
C TYR A 213 -8.29 7.95 2.67
N ALA A 214 -7.13 8.53 3.01
CA ALA A 214 -6.65 8.72 4.37
C ALA A 214 -7.60 9.59 5.22
N GLU A 215 -8.14 10.66 4.64
CA GLU A 215 -9.17 11.51 5.28
C GLU A 215 -10.46 10.74 5.59
N GLY A 216 -10.79 9.75 4.74
CA GLY A 216 -11.97 8.92 4.94
C GLY A 216 -11.89 7.88 6.02
N LEU A 217 -10.68 7.49 6.44
CA LEU A 217 -10.50 6.47 7.48
C LEU A 217 -11.06 6.93 8.84
N ASP A 218 -11.33 8.23 9.00
CA ASP A 218 -12.00 8.80 10.18
C ASP A 218 -13.53 8.59 10.18
N SER A 219 -14.13 8.40 9.00
CA SER A 219 -15.59 8.51 8.78
C SER A 219 -16.39 7.19 8.84
N THR A 220 -15.73 6.04 9.01
CA THR A 220 -16.37 4.70 8.97
C THR A 220 -16.90 4.22 10.34
N LEU A 221 -17.28 5.12 11.25
CA LEU A 221 -17.89 4.74 12.53
C LEU A 221 -19.33 4.23 12.34
N PRO A 222 -19.70 3.04 12.86
CA PRO A 222 -20.98 2.94 13.52
C PRO A 222 -20.89 3.80 14.79
N SER A 223 -21.61 4.91 14.81
CA SER A 223 -21.90 5.65 16.03
C SER A 223 -22.51 4.66 17.04
N ASN A 224 -21.78 4.35 18.11
CA ASN A 224 -22.24 3.46 19.16
C ASN A 224 -23.36 4.17 19.93
N PRO A 225 -24.63 3.70 19.91
CA PRO A 225 -25.74 4.35 20.61
C PRO A 225 -25.72 4.14 22.13
N GLN A 226 -24.69 3.51 22.71
CA GLN A 226 -24.68 3.09 24.12
C GLN A 226 -23.88 3.99 25.07
N ALA A 227 -23.37 5.14 24.62
CA ALA A 227 -22.66 6.07 25.52
C ALA A 227 -23.58 7.08 26.26
N ASP A 228 -24.84 7.26 25.83
CA ASP A 228 -25.75 8.27 26.42
C ASP A 228 -26.86 7.69 27.32
N ALA A 229 -26.84 6.40 27.65
CA ALA A 229 -27.80 5.78 28.57
C ALA A 229 -27.28 5.61 30.01
N GLY A 230 -26.22 6.34 30.38
CA GLY A 230 -25.50 6.15 31.64
C GLY A 230 -25.00 7.44 32.28
N ALA A 231 -25.79 8.51 32.23
CA ALA A 231 -25.64 9.65 33.13
C ALA A 231 -27.02 9.96 33.72
N SER A 232 -27.15 9.60 34.99
CA SER A 232 -28.30 9.78 35.87
C SER A 232 -28.86 11.19 35.91
#